data_AF-R9JW54-F1
#
_entry.id   AF-R9JW54-F1
#
_cell.length_a   1.000
_cell.length_b   1.000
_cell.length_c   1.000
_cell.angle_alpha   90.00
_cell.angle_beta   90.00
_cell.angle_gamma   90.00
#
_symmetry.space_group_name_H-M   'P 1'
#
loop_
_entity.id
_entity.type
_entity.pdbx_description
1 polymer ?
#
loop_
_entity_poly.entity_id
_entity_poly.type
_entity_poly.pdbx_seq_one_letter_code
_entity_poly.pdbx_strand_id
1 'polypeptide(L)'
;MEREISVCMTNFALILNDLAASYKDRNDYIGSLCSFPLLILDDFGMEYGLEQVYNVIDSRYRSGKPLIVTTSLTLEELRNPQDTAHARIYDRLTEMCSPVCITGENFRKAKAQAKIEHLKTLLNRKESL
;
A
#
# COMPACT_ATOMS: atom_id res chain seq x y z
N MET A 1 24.27 8.17 1.63
CA MET A 1 23.15 8.12 0.68
C MET A 1 23.52 9.02 -0.49
N GLU A 2 23.58 8.53 -1.72
CA GLU A 2 24.26 9.22 -2.84
C GLU A 2 23.47 10.36 -3.50
N ARG A 3 22.16 10.51 -3.26
CA ARG A 3 21.32 11.52 -3.97
C ARG A 3 20.27 12.27 -3.15
N GLU A 4 20.14 12.02 -1.84
CA GLU A 4 19.16 12.69 -0.94
C GLU A 4 17.76 12.93 -1.52
N ILE A 5 17.24 12.00 -2.32
CA ILE A 5 15.90 12.12 -2.91
C ILE A 5 14.88 11.86 -1.82
N SER A 6 13.99 12.82 -1.56
CA SER A 6 12.90 12.63 -0.61
C SER A 6 11.91 11.58 -1.12
N VAL A 7 11.57 10.64 -0.25
CA VAL A 7 10.61 9.56 -0.53
C VAL A 7 9.53 9.60 0.53
N CYS A 8 8.27 9.53 0.11
CA CYS A 8 7.16 9.30 1.03
C CYS A 8 6.68 7.86 0.86
N MET A 9 6.62 7.12 1.97
CA MET A 9 5.98 5.80 2.04
C MET A 9 4.78 5.90 2.98
N THR A 10 3.62 5.45 2.51
CA THR A 10 2.36 5.47 3.28
C THR A 10 1.41 4.38 2.77
N ASN A 11 0.21 4.28 3.34
CA ASN A 11 -0.87 3.42 2.87
C ASN A 11 -2.20 4.19 2.87
N PHE A 12 -3.23 3.63 2.22
CA PHE A 12 -4.52 4.31 2.11
C PHE A 12 -5.26 4.43 3.44
N ALA A 13 -5.09 3.51 4.39
CA ALA A 13 -5.68 3.65 5.72
C ALA A 13 -5.16 4.91 6.44
N LEU A 14 -3.86 5.18 6.37
CA LEU A 14 -3.25 6.38 6.94
C LEU A 14 -3.68 7.64 6.19
N ILE A 15 -3.66 7.62 4.86
CA ILE A 15 -4.13 8.74 4.03
C ILE A 15 -5.58 9.09 4.38
N LEU A 16 -6.47 8.10 4.47
CA LEU A 16 -7.88 8.33 4.79
C LEU A 16 -8.07 8.87 6.21
N ASN A 17 -7.29 8.37 7.18
CA ASN A 17 -7.32 8.88 8.56
C ASN A 17 -6.86 10.35 8.62
N ASP A 18 -5.78 10.69 7.92
CA ASP A 18 -5.25 12.05 7.88
C ASP A 18 -6.24 13.01 7.18
N LEU A 19 -6.85 12.55 6.07
CA LEU A 19 -7.88 13.30 5.35
C LEU A 19 -9.14 13.51 6.20
N ALA A 20 -9.53 12.52 7.01
CA ALA A 20 -10.67 12.64 7.92
C ALA A 20 -10.39 13.59 9.09
N ALA A 21 -9.13 13.67 9.55
CA ALA A 21 -8.72 14.61 10.58
C ALA A 21 -8.60 16.05 10.04
N SER A 22 -8.19 16.22 8.78
CA SER A 22 -8.01 17.52 8.12
C SER A 22 -9.19 17.87 7.21
N TYR A 23 -10.32 18.27 7.81
CA TYR A 23 -11.52 18.66 7.04
C TYR A 23 -11.31 19.90 6.16
N LYS A 24 -10.34 20.76 6.49
CA LYS A 24 -10.25 22.11 5.91
C LYS A 24 -9.45 22.18 4.60
N ASP A 25 -8.63 21.18 4.28
CA ASP A 25 -7.82 21.26 3.05
C ASP A 25 -7.34 19.90 2.51
N ARG A 26 -8.31 19.07 2.10
CA ARG A 26 -8.05 17.75 1.49
C ARG A 26 -7.14 17.83 0.25
N ASN A 27 -7.33 18.87 -0.56
CA ASN A 27 -6.55 19.08 -1.78
C ASN A 27 -5.09 19.43 -1.47
N ASP A 28 -4.84 20.22 -0.43
CA ASP A 28 -3.47 20.56 -0.02
C ASP A 28 -2.73 19.34 0.53
N TYR A 29 -3.42 18.48 1.29
CA TYR A 29 -2.82 17.21 1.74
C TYR A 29 -2.43 16.33 0.55
N ILE A 30 -3.34 16.14 -0.41
CA ILE A 30 -3.05 15.37 -1.64
C ILE A 30 -1.91 16.04 -2.43
N GLY A 31 -1.92 17.37 -2.54
CA GLY A 31 -0.87 18.14 -3.21
C GLY A 31 0.50 17.95 -2.55
N SER A 32 0.54 17.98 -1.22
CA SER A 32 1.75 17.69 -0.44
C SER A 32 2.23 16.26 -0.67
N LEU A 33 1.33 15.27 -0.62
CA LEU A 33 1.66 13.87 -0.90
C LEU A 33 2.19 13.66 -2.33
N CYS A 34 1.62 14.37 -3.30
CA CYS A 34 2.05 14.31 -4.70
C CYS A 34 3.28 15.19 -4.99
N SER A 35 3.73 16.01 -4.03
CA SER A 35 4.92 16.84 -4.18
C SER A 35 6.21 16.02 -4.14
N PHE A 36 6.23 14.91 -3.41
CA PHE A 36 7.40 14.04 -3.26
C PHE A 36 7.92 13.50 -4.60
N PRO A 37 9.23 13.49 -4.86
CA PRO A 37 9.81 12.90 -6.06
C PRO A 37 9.45 11.42 -6.26
N LEU A 38 9.38 10.64 -5.18
CA LEU A 38 8.92 9.25 -5.17
C LEU A 38 7.85 9.06 -4.09
N LEU A 39 6.76 8.41 -4.48
CA LEU A 39 5.68 8.01 -3.58
C LEU A 39 5.58 6.48 -3.60
N ILE A 40 5.52 5.87 -2.42
CA ILE A 40 5.29 4.44 -2.22
C ILE A 40 3.95 4.29 -1.50
N LEU A 41 3.01 3.60 -2.16
CA LEU A 41 1.71 3.25 -1.60
C LEU A 41 1.71 1.76 -1.24
N ASP A 42 1.73 1.49 0.05
CA ASP A 42 1.70 0.13 0.58
C ASP A 42 0.27 -0.37 0.75
N ASP A 43 0.09 -1.68 0.58
CA ASP A 43 -1.14 -2.44 0.81
C ASP A 43 -2.39 -1.87 0.10
N PHE A 44 -2.25 -1.59 -1.19
CA PHE A 44 -3.36 -1.15 -2.05
C PHE A 44 -4.39 -2.28 -2.25
N GLY A 45 -5.68 -1.92 -2.18
CA GLY A 45 -6.80 -2.87 -2.19
C GLY A 45 -8.16 -2.22 -2.44
N MET A 46 -9.21 -3.04 -2.57
CA MET A 46 -10.55 -2.59 -3.00
C MET A 46 -11.39 -1.90 -1.92
N GLU A 47 -10.98 -1.95 -0.66
CA GLU A 47 -11.77 -1.48 0.49
C GLU A 47 -11.61 0.02 0.80
N TYR A 48 -10.76 0.72 0.05
CA TYR A 48 -10.47 2.13 0.30
C TYR A 48 -11.45 3.06 -0.43
N GLY A 49 -11.71 4.24 0.15
CA GLY A 49 -12.58 5.27 -0.43
C GLY A 49 -12.17 5.61 -1.87
N LEU A 50 -12.95 5.12 -2.84
CA LEU A 50 -12.60 5.11 -4.26
C LEU A 50 -12.27 6.51 -4.81
N GLU A 51 -12.98 7.53 -4.35
CA GLU A 51 -12.77 8.91 -4.77
C GLU A 51 -11.41 9.43 -4.32
N GLN A 52 -11.02 9.18 -3.07
CA GLN A 52 -9.76 9.66 -2.49
C GLN A 52 -8.58 8.92 -3.11
N VAL A 53 -8.73 7.61 -3.30
CA VAL A 53 -7.77 6.78 -4.04
C VAL A 53 -7.58 7.33 -5.45
N TYR A 54 -8.67 7.53 -6.19
CA TYR A 54 -8.63 8.04 -7.54
C TYR A 54 -7.91 9.39 -7.60
N ASN A 55 -8.20 10.32 -6.68
CA ASN A 55 -7.58 11.65 -6.67
C ASN A 55 -6.05 11.58 -6.47
N VAL A 56 -5.56 10.71 -5.59
CA VAL A 56 -4.11 10.52 -5.38
C VAL A 56 -3.47 9.92 -6.64
N ILE A 57 -4.05 8.87 -7.20
CA ILE A 57 -3.51 8.19 -8.39
C ILE A 57 -3.56 9.09 -9.62
N ASP A 58 -4.67 9.80 -9.86
CA ASP A 58 -4.84 10.72 -11.00
C ASP A 58 -3.92 11.93 -10.89
N SER A 59 -3.75 12.50 -9.69
CA SER A 59 -2.78 13.59 -9.46
C SER A 59 -1.36 13.14 -9.75
N ARG A 60 -0.99 11.94 -9.29
CA ARG A 60 0.34 11.37 -9.55
C ARG A 60 0.57 11.11 -11.04
N TYR A 61 -0.42 10.51 -11.70
CA TYR A 61 -0.45 10.25 -13.14
C TYR A 61 -0.21 11.54 -13.95
N ARG A 62 -0.98 12.59 -13.68
CA ARG A 62 -0.82 13.88 -14.37
C ARG A 62 0.53 14.54 -14.13
N SER A 63 1.12 14.33 -12.95
CA SER A 63 2.44 14.87 -12.62
C SER A 63 3.59 14.10 -13.25
N GLY A 64 3.35 12.88 -13.76
CA GLY A 64 4.38 11.99 -14.32
C GLY A 64 5.46 11.56 -13.32
N LYS A 65 5.24 11.78 -12.01
CA LYS A 65 6.23 11.45 -10.99
C LYS A 65 6.18 9.97 -10.63
N PRO A 66 7.34 9.31 -10.40
CA PRO A 66 7.42 7.90 -10.06
C PRO A 66 6.51 7.48 -8.90
N LEU A 67 5.90 6.31 -9.04
CA LEU A 67 5.02 5.68 -8.07
C LEU A 67 5.40 4.21 -7.91
N ILE A 68 5.47 3.72 -6.69
CA ILE A 68 5.55 2.29 -6.37
C ILE A 68 4.28 1.92 -5.60
N VAL A 69 3.62 0.84 -5.99
CA VAL A 69 2.45 0.33 -5.29
C VAL A 69 2.69 -1.12 -4.91
N THR A 70 2.39 -1.48 -3.66
CA THR A 70 2.28 -2.88 -3.24
C THR A 70 0.79 -3.20 -3.10
N THR A 71 0.39 -4.41 -3.48
CA THR A 71 -1.01 -4.83 -3.41
C THR A 71 -1.09 -6.33 -3.16
N SER A 72 -2.15 -6.74 -2.47
CA SER A 72 -2.52 -8.15 -2.37
C SER A 72 -3.31 -8.64 -3.59
N LEU A 73 -3.73 -7.74 -4.49
CA LEU A 73 -4.42 -8.07 -5.72
C LEU A 73 -3.49 -8.83 -6.67
N THR A 74 -4.06 -9.85 -7.28
CA THR A 74 -3.44 -10.57 -8.39
C THR A 74 -3.45 -9.72 -9.66
N LEU A 75 -2.56 -10.06 -10.60
CA LEU A 75 -2.56 -9.42 -11.91
C LEU A 75 -3.89 -9.62 -12.66
N GLU A 76 -4.60 -10.71 -12.40
CA GLU A 76 -5.91 -10.98 -12.98
C GLU A 76 -6.99 -10.04 -12.42
N GLU A 77 -7.00 -9.80 -11.11
CA GLU A 77 -7.93 -8.85 -10.47
C GLU A 77 -7.68 -7.41 -10.92
N LEU A 78 -6.41 -7.03 -11.15
CA LEU A 78 -6.07 -5.72 -11.72
C LEU A 78 -6.56 -5.55 -13.17
N ARG A 79 -6.60 -6.63 -13.95
CA ARG A 79 -7.05 -6.62 -15.35
C ARG A 79 -8.57 -6.76 -15.49
N ASN A 80 -9.24 -7.32 -14.49
CA ASN A 80 -10.68 -7.56 -14.48
C ASN A 80 -11.33 -6.79 -13.31
N PRO A 81 -11.38 -5.45 -13.39
CA PRO A 81 -11.98 -4.63 -12.34
C PRO A 81 -13.46 -4.94 -12.15
N GLN A 82 -13.95 -4.87 -10.91
CA GLN A 82 -15.34 -5.17 -10.56
C GLN A 82 -16.33 -4.12 -11.08
N ASP A 83 -15.90 -2.87 -11.19
CA ASP A 83 -16.71 -1.75 -11.69
C ASP A 83 -15.87 -0.70 -12.42
N THR A 84 -16.56 0.29 -13.00
CA THR A 84 -15.96 1.39 -13.76
C THR A 84 -15.04 2.29 -12.92
N ALA A 85 -15.27 2.41 -11.61
CA ALA A 85 -14.44 3.25 -10.75
C ALA A 85 -13.08 2.60 -10.51
N HIS A 86 -13.07 1.29 -10.21
CA HIS A 86 -11.85 0.50 -10.10
C HIS A 86 -11.09 0.45 -11.42
N ALA A 87 -11.80 0.27 -12.54
CA ALA A 87 -11.18 0.23 -13.87
C ALA A 87 -10.32 1.48 -14.14
N ARG A 88 -10.86 2.67 -13.87
CA ARG A 88 -10.12 3.93 -14.07
C ARG A 88 -8.84 4.03 -13.22
N ILE A 89 -8.86 3.48 -12.01
CA ILE A 89 -7.70 3.48 -11.12
C ILE A 89 -6.67 2.48 -11.63
N TYR A 90 -7.11 1.25 -11.94
CA TYR A 90 -6.22 0.17 -12.36
C TYR A 90 -5.59 0.44 -13.73
N ASP A 91 -6.31 1.06 -14.66
CA ASP A 91 -5.77 1.47 -15.96
C ASP A 91 -4.57 2.42 -15.77
N ARG A 92 -4.70 3.44 -14.90
CA ARG A 92 -3.59 4.37 -14.60
C ARG A 92 -2.44 3.68 -13.90
N LEU A 93 -2.73 2.81 -12.94
CA LEU A 93 -1.69 2.07 -12.23
C LEU A 93 -0.90 1.17 -13.17
N THR A 94 -1.59 0.44 -14.06
CA THR A 94 -0.95 -0.48 -15.02
C THR A 94 -0.20 0.26 -16.12
N GLU A 95 -0.61 1.48 -16.48
CA GLU A 95 0.16 2.35 -17.38
C GLU A 95 1.42 2.91 -16.71
N MET A 96 1.32 3.38 -15.46
CA MET A 96 2.45 3.98 -14.74
C MET A 96 3.45 2.96 -14.18
N CYS A 97 2.97 1.77 -13.79
CA CYS A 97 3.74 0.79 -13.04
C CYS A 97 3.88 -0.51 -13.83
N SER A 98 5.12 -0.99 -13.96
CA SER A 98 5.37 -2.35 -14.45
C SER A 98 5.12 -3.37 -13.34
N PRO A 99 4.19 -4.33 -13.50
CA PRO A 99 3.86 -5.28 -12.45
C PRO A 99 5.01 -6.25 -12.19
N VAL A 100 5.33 -6.48 -10.92
CA VAL A 100 6.31 -7.48 -10.47
C VAL A 100 5.63 -8.43 -9.50
N CYS A 101 5.43 -9.67 -9.94
CA CYS A 101 4.80 -10.70 -9.11
C CYS A 101 5.83 -11.28 -8.13
N ILE A 102 5.58 -11.10 -6.83
CA ILE A 102 6.39 -11.70 -5.78
C ILE A 102 5.71 -12.99 -5.32
N THR A 103 6.25 -14.13 -5.75
CA THR A 103 5.82 -15.45 -5.29
C THR A 103 6.68 -15.92 -4.13
N GLY A 104 6.07 -16.26 -3.00
CA GLY A 104 6.77 -16.77 -1.83
C GLY A 104 5.82 -17.24 -0.75
N GLU A 105 6.34 -18.04 0.18
CA GLU A 105 5.56 -18.47 1.34
C GLU A 105 5.25 -17.30 2.26
N ASN A 106 4.12 -17.37 2.96
CA ASN A 106 3.74 -16.33 3.90
C ASN A 106 4.66 -16.38 5.13
N PHE A 107 5.69 -15.52 5.12
CA PHE A 107 6.64 -15.37 6.22
C PHE A 107 5.98 -15.06 7.57
N ARG A 108 4.79 -14.40 7.57
CA ARG A 108 4.05 -14.14 8.81
C ARG A 108 3.55 -15.43 9.46
N LYS A 109 3.11 -16.41 8.66
CA LYS A 109 2.70 -17.74 9.17
C LYS A 109 3.88 -18.51 9.77
N ALA A 110 5.02 -18.55 9.06
CA ALA A 110 6.22 -19.20 9.55
C ALA A 110 6.71 -18.60 10.87
N LYS A 111 6.74 -17.27 10.98
CA LYS A 111 7.09 -16.56 12.23
C LYS A 111 6.10 -16.83 13.36
N ALA A 112 4.81 -16.85 13.07
CA ALA A 112 3.79 -17.15 14.07
C ALA A 112 3.96 -18.57 14.64
N GLN A 113 4.21 -19.57 13.77
CA GLN A 113 4.46 -20.93 14.21
C GLN A 113 5.72 -21.04 15.07
N ALA A 114 6.83 -20.42 14.64
CA ALA A 114 8.07 -20.40 15.42
C ALA A 114 7.87 -19.78 16.81
N LYS A 115 7.03 -18.73 16.92
CA LYS A 115 6.70 -18.08 18.19
C LYS A 115 5.89 -19.02 19.11
N ILE A 116 4.95 -19.78 18.57
CA ILE A 116 4.18 -20.79 19.32
C ILE A 116 5.09 -21.91 19.82
N GLU A 117 5.97 -22.46 18.99
CA GLU A 117 6.91 -23.52 19.38
C GLU A 117 7.90 -23.03 20.46
N HIS A 118 8.35 -21.78 20.37
CA HIS A 118 9.17 -21.17 21.40
C HIS A 118 8.41 -21.05 22.74
N LEU A 119 7.15 -20.63 22.72
CA LEU A 119 6.30 -20.55 23.92
C LEU A 119 6.08 -21.92 24.57
N LYS A 120 5.78 -22.97 23.79
CA LYS A 120 5.65 -24.34 24.31
C LYS A 120 6.91 -24.81 25.03
N THR A 121 8.08 -24.52 24.44
CA THR A 121 9.37 -24.87 25.04
C THR A 121 9.59 -24.18 26.41
N LEU A 122 9.20 -22.91 26.53
CA LEU A 122 9.30 -22.15 27.78
C LEU A 122 8.34 -22.68 28.86
N LEU A 123 7.11 -23.06 28.48
CA LEU A 123 6.11 -23.60 29.40
C LEU A 123 6.53 -24.98 29.93
N ASN A 124 7.01 -25.88 29.07
CA ASN A 124 7.46 -27.22 29.47
C ASN A 124 8.68 -27.18 30.42
N ARG A 125 9.54 -26.14 30.32
CA ARG A 125 10.64 -25.92 31.26
C ARG A 125 10.17 -25.51 32.67
N LYS A 126 8.99 -24.89 32.79
CA LYS A 126 8.43 -24.47 34.07
C LYS A 126 7.75 -25.60 34.84
N GLU A 127 7.27 -26.63 34.16
CA GLU A 127 6.68 -27.82 34.78
C GLU A 127 7.72 -28.87 35.23
N SER A 128 8.98 -28.70 34.83
CA SER A 128 10.10 -29.57 35.18
C SER A 128 10.98 -29.05 36.34
N LEU A 129 10.52 -28.00 37.04
CA LEU A 129 11.13 -27.39 38.24
C LEU A 129 10.13 -27.46 39.39
#